data_AF-A0A9P6PSK5-F1
#
_entry.id   AF-A0A9P6PSK5-F1
#
_cell.length_a   1.000
_cell.length_b   1.000
_cell.length_c   1.000
_cell.angle_alpha   90.00
_cell.angle_beta   90.00
_cell.angle_gamma   90.00
#
_symmetry.space_group_name_H-M   'P 1'
#
loop_
_entity.id
_entity.type
_entity.pdbx_description
1 polymer ?
#
loop_
_entity_poly.entity_id
_entity_poly.type
_entity_poly.pdbx_seq_one_letter_code
_entity_poly.pdbx_strand_id
1 'polypeptide(L)'
;MLRSVSSILTDTSRMIAIYHDDVPDADAFHPDASKPYATHSLAHIAHTQILVKNSERIRQEQDDVRNGVVARREFAYLTPFSNAWESVVCEVEHKRRSGKVARESSAYQLTSPTGPLKVVNVWEVAGEMPDIERLDLEESQTVDPTANLSFNLNLTEEQRKAKSETVLPYLKTQESSGAIYYEPDAGDDFDDDDPDDDLTI
;
A
#
# COMPACT_ATOMS: atom_id res chain seq x y z
N MET A 1 -28.50 -0.67 2.38
CA MET A 1 -27.51 -0.84 1.30
C MET A 1 -26.73 -2.15 1.44
N LEU A 2 -25.90 -2.32 2.48
CA LEU A 2 -25.06 -3.53 2.65
C LEU A 2 -25.84 -4.85 2.53
N ARG A 3 -27.00 -4.96 3.19
CA ARG A 3 -27.89 -6.14 3.08
C ARG A 3 -28.36 -6.44 1.66
N SER A 4 -28.65 -5.40 0.89
CA SER A 4 -29.12 -5.53 -0.50
C SER A 4 -27.98 -5.94 -1.44
N VAL A 5 -26.77 -5.43 -1.20
CA VAL A 5 -25.58 -5.80 -1.99
C VAL A 5 -25.16 -7.23 -1.67
N SER A 6 -25.15 -7.61 -0.39
CA SER A 6 -24.80 -8.98 0.03
C SER A 6 -25.79 -10.03 -0.49
N SER A 7 -27.08 -9.69 -0.66
CA SER A 7 -28.06 -10.64 -1.21
C SER A 7 -27.89 -10.89 -2.71
N ILE A 8 -27.22 -9.99 -3.43
CA ILE A 8 -27.02 -10.07 -4.88
C ILE A 8 -25.65 -10.70 -5.22
N LEU A 9 -24.68 -10.57 -4.31
CA LEU A 9 -23.34 -11.14 -4.48
C LEU A 9 -23.35 -12.66 -4.30
N THR A 10 -23.22 -13.36 -5.42
CA THR A 10 -22.90 -14.79 -5.51
C THR A 10 -21.50 -14.99 -6.11
N ASP A 11 -20.93 -16.19 -5.96
CA ASP A 11 -19.61 -16.55 -6.50
C ASP A 11 -19.49 -16.41 -8.03
N THR A 12 -20.61 -16.44 -8.74
CA THR A 12 -20.67 -16.30 -10.21
C THR A 12 -21.02 -14.89 -10.67
N SER A 13 -21.42 -14.01 -9.76
CA SER A 13 -21.82 -12.65 -10.08
C SER A 13 -20.66 -11.67 -9.89
N ARG A 14 -20.54 -10.71 -10.82
CA ARG A 14 -19.67 -9.55 -10.66
C ARG A 14 -20.54 -8.31 -10.71
N MET A 15 -20.43 -7.45 -9.69
CA MET A 15 -21.17 -6.20 -9.62
C MET A 15 -20.23 -5.03 -9.93
N ILE A 16 -20.67 -4.15 -10.83
CA ILE A 16 -20.04 -2.85 -11.05
C ILE A 16 -21.05 -1.81 -10.59
N ALA A 17 -20.66 -1.00 -9.60
CA ALA A 17 -21.48 0.09 -9.09
C ALA A 17 -20.75 1.40 -9.34
N ILE A 18 -21.50 2.42 -9.79
CA ILE A 18 -20.99 3.76 -10.06
C ILE A 18 -21.61 4.69 -9.02
N TYR A 19 -20.80 5.54 -8.43
CA TYR A 19 -21.25 6.62 -7.56
C TYR A 19 -20.55 7.92 -7.96
N HIS A 20 -21.20 9.03 -7.64
CA HIS A 20 -20.73 10.38 -7.94
C HIS A 20 -20.19 11.02 -6.66
N ASP A 21 -18.93 11.43 -6.65
CA ASP A 21 -18.25 11.99 -5.46
C ASP A 21 -18.70 13.43 -5.14
N ASP A 22 -19.37 14.09 -6.08
CA ASP A 22 -19.96 15.43 -5.93
C ASP A 22 -21.43 15.41 -5.47
N VAL A 23 -22.05 14.23 -5.40
CA VAL A 23 -23.40 14.08 -4.87
C VAL A 23 -23.32 13.76 -3.37
N PRO A 24 -23.84 14.63 -2.49
CA PRO A 24 -23.80 14.38 -1.06
C PRO A 24 -24.60 13.11 -0.72
N ASP A 25 -24.09 12.33 0.23
CA ASP A 25 -24.80 11.17 0.75
C ASP A 25 -26.18 11.58 1.28
N ALA A 26 -27.23 10.85 0.91
CA ALA A 26 -28.59 11.14 1.36
C ALA A 26 -28.73 11.14 2.89
N ASP A 27 -27.90 10.35 3.57
CA ASP A 27 -27.83 10.24 5.03
C ASP A 27 -26.93 11.33 5.66
N ALA A 28 -26.36 12.26 4.89
CA ALA A 28 -25.41 13.24 5.43
C ALA A 28 -25.99 14.23 6.43
N PHE A 29 -27.32 14.34 6.47
CA PHE A 29 -28.05 15.15 7.43
C PHE A 29 -28.73 14.32 8.52
N HIS A 30 -28.44 13.01 8.61
CA HIS A 30 -29.04 12.13 9.61
C HIS A 30 -28.42 12.41 10.99
N PRO A 31 -29.22 12.59 12.06
CA PRO A 31 -28.74 12.95 13.40
C PRO A 31 -27.96 11.83 14.12
N ASP A 32 -27.89 10.64 13.52
CA ASP A 32 -27.25 9.47 14.10
C ASP A 32 -25.82 9.34 13.58
N ALA A 33 -24.87 9.92 14.34
CA ALA A 33 -23.45 9.94 13.99
C ALA A 33 -22.79 8.54 13.97
N SER A 34 -23.50 7.49 14.39
CA SER A 34 -22.96 6.13 14.45
C SER A 34 -22.98 5.38 13.11
N LYS A 35 -23.80 5.83 12.14
CA LYS A 35 -23.95 5.17 10.85
C LYS A 35 -22.92 5.72 9.85
N PRO A 36 -22.09 4.86 9.22
CA PRO A 36 -21.17 5.33 8.19
C PRO A 36 -21.94 5.79 6.94
N TYR A 37 -21.37 6.77 6.25
CA TYR A 37 -21.80 7.21 4.93
C TYR A 37 -21.90 6.04 3.94
N ALA A 38 -22.81 6.14 2.96
CA ALA A 38 -23.04 5.07 1.99
C ALA A 38 -21.82 4.87 1.10
N THR A 39 -21.17 5.97 0.70
CA THR A 39 -19.87 6.01 0.01
C THR A 39 -18.79 5.21 0.74
N HIS A 40 -18.60 5.43 2.05
CA HIS A 40 -17.64 4.69 2.86
C HIS A 40 -18.01 3.22 3.00
N SER A 41 -19.30 2.91 3.13
CA SER A 41 -19.78 1.53 3.20
C SER A 41 -19.51 0.77 1.90
N LEU A 42 -19.73 1.42 0.75
CA LEU A 42 -19.39 0.89 -0.57
C LEU A 42 -17.88 0.69 -0.74
N ALA A 43 -17.09 1.68 -0.34
CA ALA A 43 -15.63 1.61 -0.39
C ALA A 43 -15.09 0.45 0.44
N HIS A 44 -15.69 0.19 1.61
CA HIS A 44 -15.30 -0.89 2.49
C HIS A 44 -15.50 -2.27 1.83
N ILE A 45 -16.67 -2.51 1.21
CA ILE A 45 -17.00 -3.80 0.59
C ILE A 45 -16.42 -3.98 -0.82
N ALA A 46 -16.02 -2.90 -1.49
CA ALA A 46 -15.45 -2.97 -2.83
C ALA A 46 -14.11 -3.72 -2.82
N HIS A 47 -13.96 -4.67 -3.74
CA HIS A 47 -12.69 -5.36 -4.00
C HIS A 47 -11.76 -4.50 -4.85
N THR A 48 -12.34 -3.81 -5.83
CA THR A 48 -11.63 -2.87 -6.70
C THR A 48 -12.39 -1.57 -6.70
N GLN A 49 -11.70 -0.47 -6.46
CA GLN A 49 -12.21 0.88 -6.63
C GLN A 49 -11.48 1.50 -7.81
N ILE A 50 -12.23 2.14 -8.68
CA ILE A 50 -11.70 2.85 -9.84
C ILE A 50 -12.22 4.28 -9.73
N LEU A 51 -11.33 5.20 -9.40
CA LEU A 51 -11.63 6.63 -9.39
C LEU A 51 -11.31 7.19 -10.76
N VAL A 52 -12.33 7.71 -11.43
CA VAL A 52 -12.23 8.27 -12.78
C VAL A 52 -12.10 9.79 -12.68
N LYS A 53 -10.99 10.33 -13.18
CA LYS A 53 -10.69 11.76 -13.16
C LYS A 53 -10.63 12.32 -14.58
N ASN A 54 -11.30 13.44 -14.79
CA ASN A 54 -11.18 14.21 -16.03
C ASN A 54 -9.76 14.79 -16.15
N SER A 55 -9.14 14.63 -17.32
CA SER A 55 -7.77 15.07 -17.58
C SER A 55 -7.58 16.59 -17.52
N GLU A 56 -8.52 17.37 -18.04
CA GLU A 56 -8.49 18.83 -17.96
C GLU A 56 -8.64 19.32 -16.53
N ARG A 57 -9.47 18.64 -15.72
CA ARG A 57 -9.60 18.95 -14.30
C ARG A 57 -8.28 18.77 -13.56
N ILE A 58 -7.54 17.71 -13.87
CA ILE A 58 -6.20 17.48 -13.27
C ILE A 58 -5.25 18.63 -13.64
N ARG A 59 -5.22 19.03 -14.92
CA ARG A 59 -4.37 20.16 -15.37
C ARG A 59 -4.72 21.46 -14.67
N GLN A 60 -6.02 21.76 -14.55
CA GLN A 60 -6.49 22.94 -13.82
C GLN A 60 -6.10 22.91 -12.34
N GLU A 61 -6.26 21.78 -11.67
CA GLU A 61 -5.85 21.61 -10.27
C GLU A 61 -4.34 21.82 -10.10
N GLN A 62 -3.52 21.33 -11.03
CA GLN A 62 -2.07 21.57 -11.04
C GLN A 62 -1.71 23.04 -11.29
N ASP A 63 -2.36 23.70 -12.24
CA ASP A 63 -2.15 25.12 -12.53
C ASP A 63 -2.59 26.00 -11.35
N ASP A 64 -3.72 25.68 -10.72
CA ASP A 64 -4.21 26.36 -9.52
C ASP A 64 -3.18 26.25 -8.38
N VAL A 65 -2.65 25.05 -8.13
CA VAL A 65 -1.59 24.82 -7.14
C VAL A 65 -0.34 25.65 -7.47
N ARG A 66 0.09 25.69 -8.74
CA ARG A 66 1.25 26.49 -9.17
C ARG A 66 1.03 27.99 -8.99
N ASN A 67 -0.19 28.45 -9.22
CA ASN A 67 -0.58 29.86 -9.07
C ASN A 67 -0.93 30.24 -7.62
N GLY A 68 -0.87 29.29 -6.68
CA GLY A 68 -1.25 29.50 -5.28
C GLY A 68 -2.75 29.73 -5.08
N VAL A 69 -3.57 29.34 -6.06
CA VAL A 69 -5.02 29.41 -5.99
C VAL A 69 -5.54 28.13 -5.33
N VAL A 70 -6.33 28.28 -4.26
CA VAL A 70 -7.08 27.16 -3.69
C VAL A 70 -8.52 27.32 -4.16
N ALA A 71 -8.85 26.71 -5.30
CA ALA A 71 -10.23 26.65 -5.75
C ALA A 71 -11.06 25.92 -4.67
N ARG A 72 -11.98 26.64 -4.00
CA ARG A 72 -12.94 25.98 -3.12
C ARG A 72 -13.83 25.11 -3.99
N ARG A 73 -13.96 23.83 -3.62
CA ARG A 73 -14.83 22.83 -4.27
C ARG A 73 -16.29 23.28 -4.44
N GLU A 74 -16.71 24.29 -3.66
CA GLU A 74 -18.04 24.92 -3.67
C GLU A 74 -18.33 25.74 -4.94
N PHE A 75 -17.30 26.20 -5.67
CA PHE A 75 -17.46 26.99 -6.90
C PHE A 75 -16.66 26.36 -8.04
N ALA A 76 -17.27 25.40 -8.74
CA ALA A 76 -16.72 24.82 -9.95
C ALA A 76 -17.38 25.45 -11.18
N TYR A 77 -16.59 25.89 -12.15
CA TYR A 77 -17.09 26.30 -13.46
C TYR A 77 -17.05 25.09 -14.39
N LEU A 78 -18.19 24.79 -15.02
CA LEU A 78 -18.22 23.81 -16.11
C LEU A 78 -17.51 24.41 -17.32
N THR A 79 -16.51 23.69 -17.82
CA THR A 79 -15.86 24.01 -19.08
C THR A 79 -16.42 23.14 -20.20
N PRO A 80 -16.29 23.55 -21.47
CA PRO A 80 -16.67 22.70 -22.61
C PRO A 80 -15.98 21.33 -22.61
N PHE A 81 -14.87 21.19 -21.88
CA PHE A 81 -14.05 19.99 -21.80
C PHE A 81 -14.28 19.16 -20.53
N SER A 82 -15.13 19.61 -19.60
CA SER A 82 -15.42 18.90 -18.34
C SER A 82 -15.99 17.47 -18.56
N ASN A 83 -16.51 17.18 -19.75
CA ASN A 83 -16.96 15.84 -20.18
C ASN A 83 -16.29 15.39 -21.49
N ALA A 84 -15.08 15.87 -21.80
CA ALA A 84 -14.33 15.40 -22.95
C ALA A 84 -14.07 13.88 -22.82
N TRP A 85 -14.39 13.13 -23.87
CA TRP A 85 -14.28 11.67 -23.89
C TRP A 85 -12.91 11.16 -24.35
N GLU A 86 -12.08 12.05 -24.88
CA GLU A 86 -10.82 11.72 -25.58
C GLU A 86 -9.76 11.16 -24.64
N SER A 87 -9.72 11.60 -23.39
CA SER A 87 -8.72 11.16 -22.42
C SER A 87 -9.24 11.17 -20.99
N VAL A 88 -8.76 10.22 -20.19
CA VAL A 88 -9.16 10.05 -18.79
C VAL A 88 -8.01 9.48 -17.97
N VAL A 89 -7.93 9.86 -16.71
CA VAL A 89 -6.99 9.28 -15.74
C VAL A 89 -7.79 8.44 -14.74
N CYS A 90 -7.36 7.21 -14.51
CA CYS A 90 -7.99 6.31 -13.55
C CYS A 90 -6.99 5.97 -12.44
N GLU A 91 -7.43 6.15 -11.20
CA GLU A 91 -6.73 5.62 -10.03
C GLU A 91 -7.44 4.34 -9.60
N VAL A 92 -6.72 3.24 -9.63
CA VAL A 92 -7.22 1.90 -9.33
C VAL A 92 -6.66 1.47 -7.98
N GLU A 93 -7.56 1.20 -7.04
CA GLU A 93 -7.23 0.54 -5.77
C GLU A 93 -7.80 -0.88 -5.77
N HIS A 94 -6.95 -1.90 -5.66
CA HIS A 94 -7.34 -3.31 -5.66
C HIS A 94 -6.93 -4.02 -4.37
N LYS A 95 -7.91 -4.53 -3.63
CA LYS A 95 -7.72 -5.34 -2.42
C LYS A 95 -7.50 -6.79 -2.81
N ARG A 96 -6.27 -7.27 -2.62
CA ARG A 96 -5.90 -8.67 -2.90
C ARG A 96 -6.49 -9.60 -1.83
N ARG A 97 -6.61 -10.89 -2.16
CA ARG A 97 -7.07 -11.93 -1.21
C ARG A 97 -6.20 -12.01 0.06
N SER A 98 -4.94 -11.59 -0.01
CA SER A 98 -4.03 -11.52 1.15
C SER A 98 -4.30 -10.34 2.10
N GLY A 99 -5.26 -9.46 1.77
CA GLY A 99 -5.50 -8.20 2.49
C GLY A 99 -4.60 -7.05 2.07
N LYS A 100 -3.52 -7.31 1.30
CA LYS A 100 -2.69 -6.24 0.73
C LYS A 100 -3.47 -5.44 -0.31
N VAL A 101 -3.29 -4.13 -0.29
CA VAL A 101 -3.91 -3.21 -1.23
C VAL A 101 -2.88 -2.79 -2.27
N ALA A 102 -3.18 -2.99 -3.55
CA ALA A 102 -2.40 -2.49 -4.67
C ALA A 102 -3.03 -1.20 -5.20
N ARG A 103 -2.20 -0.19 -5.47
CA ARG A 103 -2.63 1.07 -6.07
C ARG A 103 -1.89 1.28 -7.38
N GLU A 104 -2.63 1.70 -8.40
CA GLU A 104 -2.10 1.97 -9.73
C GLU A 104 -2.79 3.21 -10.28
N SER A 105 -2.03 4.07 -10.96
CA SER A 105 -2.58 5.21 -11.71
C SER A 105 -2.25 5.01 -13.18
N SER A 106 -3.29 5.02 -14.02
CA SER A 106 -3.15 4.78 -15.45
C SER A 106 -3.98 5.81 -16.22
N ALA A 107 -3.45 6.30 -17.34
CA ALA A 107 -4.21 7.14 -18.25
C ALA A 107 -4.65 6.36 -19.48
N TYR A 108 -5.82 6.74 -20.00
CA TYR A 108 -6.40 6.12 -21.17
C TYR A 108 -6.79 7.20 -22.17
N GLN A 109 -6.57 6.90 -23.45
CA GLN A 109 -7.01 7.71 -24.58
C GLN A 109 -7.96 6.91 -25.46
N LEU A 110 -9.02 7.56 -25.92
CA LEU A 110 -9.95 7.02 -26.92
C LEU A 110 -9.72 7.73 -28.24
N THR A 111 -9.49 6.97 -29.31
CA THR A 111 -9.39 7.52 -30.67
C THR A 111 -10.77 7.86 -31.25
N SER A 112 -11.82 7.20 -30.78
CA SER A 112 -13.22 7.48 -31.12
C SER A 112 -14.14 7.13 -29.92
N PRO A 113 -15.37 7.67 -29.84
CA PRO A 113 -16.25 7.45 -28.69
C PRO A 113 -16.60 5.98 -28.40
N THR A 114 -16.50 5.12 -29.41
CA THR A 114 -16.73 3.66 -29.33
C THR A 114 -15.48 2.87 -29.70
N GLY A 115 -14.34 3.54 -29.80
CA GLY A 115 -13.07 2.96 -30.18
C GLY A 115 -12.40 2.18 -29.04
N PRO A 116 -11.29 1.49 -29.35
CA PRO A 116 -10.50 0.84 -28.31
C PRO A 116 -9.87 1.87 -27.37
N LEU A 117 -9.80 1.53 -26.08
CA LEU A 117 -9.02 2.28 -25.09
C LEU A 117 -7.53 2.01 -25.30
N LYS A 118 -6.75 3.06 -25.55
CA LYS A 118 -5.29 3.00 -25.57
C LYS A 118 -4.76 3.41 -24.20
N VAL A 119 -3.96 2.53 -23.59
CA VAL A 119 -3.23 2.85 -22.35
C VAL A 119 -2.06 3.77 -22.70
N VAL A 120 -1.94 4.87 -21.98
CA VAL A 120 -0.87 5.85 -22.09
C VAL A 120 -0.35 6.21 -20.71
N ASN A 121 0.83 6.80 -20.65
CA ASN A 121 1.36 7.25 -19.38
C ASN A 121 0.56 8.44 -18.85
N VAL A 122 0.43 8.55 -17.52
CA VAL A 122 -0.36 9.62 -16.89
C VAL A 122 0.14 11.00 -17.28
N TRP A 123 1.46 11.17 -17.39
CA TRP A 123 2.08 12.44 -17.79
C TRP A 123 1.79 12.88 -19.22
N GLU A 124 1.52 11.94 -20.13
CA GLU A 124 1.14 12.27 -21.51
C GLU A 124 -0.24 12.94 -21.58
N VAL A 125 -1.07 12.74 -20.55
CA VAL A 125 -2.42 13.29 -20.46
C VAL A 125 -2.47 14.47 -19.47
N ALA A 126 -1.87 14.34 -18.30
CA ALA A 126 -1.84 15.37 -17.28
C ALA A 126 -0.80 16.49 -17.55
N GLY A 127 0.15 16.27 -18.47
CA GLY A 127 1.12 17.30 -18.87
C GLY A 127 2.31 17.49 -17.91
N GLU A 128 2.45 16.63 -16.91
CA GLU A 128 3.56 16.68 -15.95
C GLU A 128 4.42 15.42 -16.08
N MET A 129 5.54 15.54 -16.80
CA MET A 129 6.53 14.46 -16.86
C MET A 129 7.08 14.24 -15.43
N PRO A 130 7.11 13.00 -14.93
CA PRO A 130 7.69 12.76 -13.62
C PRO A 130 9.14 13.21 -13.63
N ASP A 131 9.57 13.82 -12.54
CA ASP A 131 10.96 14.22 -12.34
C ASP A 131 11.80 12.95 -12.19
N ILE A 132 12.43 12.52 -13.29
CA ILE A 132 13.17 11.24 -13.37
C ILE A 132 14.29 11.22 -12.32
N GLU A 133 14.89 12.38 -12.01
CA GLU A 133 15.92 12.49 -10.98
C GLU A 133 15.35 12.25 -9.56
N ARG A 134 14.08 12.57 -9.29
CA ARG A 134 13.43 12.28 -8.01
C ARG A 134 13.00 10.83 -7.88
N LEU A 135 12.60 10.18 -8.97
CA LEU A 135 12.22 8.75 -8.97
C LEU A 135 13.42 7.85 -8.64
N ASP A 136 14.59 8.13 -9.24
CA ASP A 136 15.82 7.40 -8.94
C ASP A 136 16.27 7.61 -7.48
N LEU A 137 15.98 8.78 -6.89
CA LEU A 137 16.24 9.05 -5.47
C LEU A 137 15.29 8.32 -4.52
N GLU A 138 14.04 8.07 -4.91
CA GLU A 138 13.08 7.32 -4.10
C GLU A 138 13.30 5.79 -4.20
N GLU A 139 13.71 5.29 -5.36
CA GLU A 139 14.02 3.85 -5.57
C GLU A 139 15.39 3.46 -4.99
N SER A 140 16.33 4.42 -4.89
CA SER A 140 17.66 4.21 -4.27
C SER A 140 17.72 4.48 -2.77
N GLN A 141 16.61 4.94 -2.16
CA GLN A 141 16.49 4.89 -0.70
C GLN A 141 16.33 3.44 -0.26
N THR A 142 17.47 2.77 -0.14
CA THR A 142 17.65 1.68 0.82
C THR A 142 17.39 2.25 2.21
N VAL A 143 16.11 2.37 2.57
CA VAL A 143 15.69 2.77 3.91
C VAL A 143 16.34 1.77 4.86
N ASP A 144 17.36 2.23 5.60
CA ASP A 144 18.01 1.42 6.60
C ASP A 144 16.91 0.86 7.52
N PRO A 145 16.70 -0.47 7.56
CA PRO A 145 15.62 -1.07 8.34
C PRO A 145 15.73 -0.75 9.83
N THR A 146 16.89 -0.26 10.28
CA THR A 146 17.14 0.18 11.66
C THR A 146 16.79 1.65 11.92
N ALA A 147 16.48 2.45 10.89
CA ALA A 147 16.28 3.90 11.01
C ALA A 147 15.04 4.33 11.83
N ASN A 148 14.02 3.47 11.93
CA ASN A 148 12.74 3.77 12.62
C ASN A 148 12.58 3.05 13.97
N LEU A 149 13.68 2.60 14.58
CA LEU A 149 13.65 1.96 15.89
C LEU A 149 13.78 3.01 17.00
N SER A 150 13.09 2.78 18.12
CA SER A 150 13.20 3.63 19.32
C SER A 150 14.55 3.49 20.04
N PHE A 151 15.42 2.61 19.55
CA PHE A 151 16.76 2.34 20.05
C PHE A 151 17.70 2.02 18.88
N ASN A 152 18.98 2.37 19.03
CA ASN A 152 19.98 2.20 17.97
C ASN A 152 20.53 0.76 17.96
N LEU A 153 20.39 0.06 16.84
CA LEU A 153 20.96 -1.28 16.63
C LEU A 153 22.40 -1.25 16.08
N ASN A 154 22.89 -0.09 15.68
CA ASN A 154 24.26 0.05 15.18
C ASN A 154 25.24 0.26 16.33
N LEU A 155 26.37 -0.47 16.28
CA LEU A 155 27.47 -0.31 17.21
C LEU A 155 28.34 0.86 16.77
N THR A 156 28.74 1.71 17.72
CA THR A 156 29.81 2.67 17.48
C THR A 156 31.15 1.94 17.33
N GLU A 157 32.14 2.60 16.73
CA GLU A 157 33.46 2.00 16.54
C GLU A 157 34.13 1.62 17.88
N GLU A 158 33.90 2.42 18.91
CA GLU A 158 34.36 2.13 20.28
C GLU A 158 33.67 0.88 20.86
N GLN A 159 32.36 0.74 20.67
CA GLN A 159 31.60 -0.44 21.12
C GLN A 159 32.00 -1.70 20.35
N ARG A 160 32.28 -1.59 19.05
CA ARG A 160 32.76 -2.69 18.21
C ARG A 160 34.12 -3.19 18.71
N LYS A 161 35.03 -2.26 19.02
CA LYS A 161 36.35 -2.57 19.57
C LYS A 161 36.24 -3.23 20.94
N ALA A 162 35.44 -2.68 21.85
CA ALA A 162 35.20 -3.27 23.17
C ALA A 162 34.61 -4.69 23.07
N LYS A 163 33.66 -4.92 22.15
CA LYS A 163 33.09 -6.25 21.88
C LYS A 163 34.16 -7.23 21.39
N SER A 164 35.09 -6.80 20.54
CA SER A 164 36.17 -7.67 20.04
C SER A 164 37.25 -7.97 21.08
N GLU A 165 37.49 -7.06 22.02
CA GLU A 165 38.50 -7.22 23.09
C GLU A 165 37.96 -7.99 24.30
N THR A 166 36.63 -8.19 24.38
CA THR A 166 36.00 -8.93 25.48
C THR A 166 36.34 -10.42 25.37
N VAL A 167 37.18 -10.91 26.29
CA VAL A 167 37.52 -12.33 26.42
C VAL A 167 36.37 -13.07 27.09
N LEU A 168 35.79 -14.05 26.40
CA LEU A 168 34.74 -14.91 26.96
C LEU A 168 35.37 -16.05 27.76
N PRO A 169 35.09 -16.18 29.08
CA PRO A 169 35.81 -17.08 29.98
C PRO A 169 35.63 -18.58 29.66
N TYR A 170 34.64 -18.96 28.84
CA TYR A 170 34.34 -20.35 28.50
C TYR A 170 34.23 -20.61 26.99
N LEU A 171 34.55 -19.63 26.15
CA LEU A 171 34.57 -19.82 24.70
C LEU A 171 35.90 -20.47 24.31
N LYS A 172 35.98 -21.81 24.38
CA LYS A 172 37.06 -22.54 23.72
C LYS A 172 36.97 -22.23 22.23
N THR A 173 38.02 -21.64 21.67
CA THR A 173 38.12 -21.33 20.24
C THR A 173 37.85 -22.61 19.46
N GLN A 174 36.71 -22.70 18.79
CA GLN A 174 36.36 -23.83 17.93
C GLN A 174 37.16 -23.66 16.63
N GLU A 175 38.46 -23.94 16.70
CA GLU A 175 39.31 -24.01 15.53
C GLU A 175 38.89 -25.25 14.74
N SER A 176 38.02 -25.02 13.76
CA SER A 176 37.53 -25.97 12.76
C SER A 176 36.46 -26.98 13.20
N SER A 177 35.34 -26.94 12.46
CA SER A 177 34.10 -27.71 12.58
C SER A 177 33.22 -27.34 13.78
N GLY A 178 31.95 -27.03 13.52
CA GLY A 178 30.91 -26.76 14.53
C GLY A 178 30.53 -27.98 15.40
N ALA A 179 31.49 -28.87 15.66
CA ALA A 179 31.33 -30.02 16.54
C ALA A 179 31.35 -29.55 17.99
N ILE A 180 30.19 -29.56 18.64
CA ILE A 180 30.06 -29.32 20.07
C ILE A 180 30.62 -30.57 20.78
N TYR A 181 31.77 -30.44 21.43
CA TYR A 181 32.32 -31.50 22.28
C TYR A 181 31.67 -31.39 23.66
N TYR A 182 30.74 -32.30 23.91
CA TYR A 182 30.11 -32.49 25.21
C TYR A 182 30.83 -33.62 25.97
N GLU A 183 31.20 -33.37 27.22
CA GLU A 183 31.69 -34.39 28.15
C GLU A 183 30.61 -34.57 29.22
N PRO A 184 29.90 -35.72 29.24
CA PRO A 184 28.92 -36.00 30.29
C PRO A 184 29.60 -35.98 31.66
N ASP A 185 29.03 -35.24 32.60
CA ASP A 185 29.52 -35.20 33.99
C ASP A 185 28.61 -35.97 34.93
N ALA A 186 29.03 -36.12 36.19
CA ALA A 186 28.28 -36.90 37.18
C ALA A 186 26.96 -36.24 37.62
N GLY A 187 26.66 -35.02 37.16
CA GLY A 187 25.41 -34.32 37.35
C GLY A 187 24.49 -34.36 36.13
N ASP A 188 24.92 -35.01 35.04
CA ASP A 188 24.09 -35.28 33.87
C ASP A 188 23.12 -36.41 34.21
N ASP A 189 21.89 -36.03 34.55
CA ASP A 189 20.79 -36.93 34.85
C ASP A 189 20.29 -37.50 33.53
N PHE A 190 20.88 -38.62 33.11
CA PHE A 190 20.24 -39.54 32.17
C PHE A 190 18.99 -40.08 32.86
N ASP A 191 17.92 -39.30 32.80
CA ASP A 191 16.59 -39.69 33.19
C ASP A 191 16.16 -40.79 32.23
N ASP A 192 15.89 -42.00 32.72
CA ASP A 192 15.33 -43.12 31.93
C ASP A 192 13.93 -42.80 31.33
N ASP A 193 13.39 -41.59 31.58
CA ASP A 193 12.14 -41.05 31.06
C ASP A 193 12.41 -39.99 29.95
N ASP A 194 13.31 -40.28 28.99
CA ASP A 194 13.42 -39.43 27.79
C ASP A 194 12.11 -39.54 26.97
N PRO A 195 11.27 -38.49 26.94
CA PRO A 195 9.98 -38.53 26.27
C PRO A 195 10.10 -38.52 24.74
N ASP A 196 11.33 -38.42 24.20
CA ASP A 196 11.59 -38.47 22.77
C ASP A 196 11.87 -39.91 22.29
N ASP A 197 12.03 -40.89 23.19
CA ASP A 197 12.40 -42.29 22.88
C ASP A 197 11.26 -43.09 22.22
N ASP A 198 10.02 -42.61 22.31
CA ASP A 198 8.85 -43.14 21.58
C ASP A 198 8.44 -42.31 20.35
N LEU A 199 9.17 -41.22 20.04
CA LEU A 199 8.89 -40.37 18.89
C LEU A 199 9.44 -41.00 17.60
N THR A 200 8.60 -41.72 16.88
CA THR A 200 8.87 -42.09 15.48
C THR A 200 8.75 -40.85 14.57
N ILE A 201 9.87 -40.17 14.31
CA ILE A 201 10.02 -39.16 13.23
C ILE A 201 10.28 -39.85 11.88
#